data_AF-A0A526YMC1-F1
#
_entry.id   AF-A0A526YMC1-F1
#
_cell.length_a   1.000
_cell.length_b   1.000
_cell.length_c   1.000
_cell.angle_alpha   90.00
_cell.angle_beta   90.00
_cell.angle_gamma   90.00
#
_symmetry.space_group_name_H-M   'P 1'
#
loop_
_entity.id
_entity.type
_entity.pdbx_description
1 polymer ?
#
loop_
_entity_poly.entity_id
_entity_poly.type
_entity_poly.pdbx_seq_one_letter_code
_entity_poly.pdbx_strand_id
1 'polypeptide(L)' 'RQGTEAGGGLGLGLFIAKTLLERSGATLDFRNSNEPGEGAVVRISWPRSVFLNPESASATMFDTA' A
#
# COMPACT_ATOMS: atom_id res chain seq x y z
N ARG A 1 30.17 -7.37 -16.68
CA ARG A 1 29.50 -6.39 -17.58
C ARG A 1 28.37 -5.80 -16.74
N GLN A 2 28.62 -4.63 -16.15
CA GLN A 2 27.76 -3.98 -15.14
C GLN A 2 26.44 -3.53 -15.78
N GLY A 3 25.33 -4.04 -15.26
CA GLY A 3 23.99 -3.56 -15.57
C GLY A 3 23.69 -2.31 -14.75
N THR A 4 23.57 -1.21 -15.46
CA THR A 4 22.69 -0.06 -15.19
C THR A 4 22.67 0.54 -13.78
N GLU A 5 23.55 1.53 -13.62
CA GLU A 5 23.26 2.89 -13.15
C GLU A 5 23.19 3.21 -11.65
N ALA A 6 24.10 4.10 -11.28
CA ALA A 6 24.07 4.94 -10.11
C ALA A 6 22.86 5.87 -10.15
N GLY A 7 21.98 5.75 -9.16
CA GLY A 7 20.89 6.70 -8.91
C GLY A 7 20.26 6.37 -7.57
N GLY A 8 20.30 7.30 -6.62
CA GLY A 8 19.71 7.18 -5.27
C GLY A 8 18.18 7.19 -5.29
N GLY A 9 17.56 6.31 -6.08
CA GLY A 9 16.14 6.09 -6.15
C GLY A 9 15.80 4.69 -5.65
N LEU A 10 14.67 4.57 -4.97
CA LEU A 10 14.09 3.39 -4.32
C LEU A 10 14.01 2.08 -5.17
N GLY A 11 14.43 2.11 -6.44
CA GLY A 11 14.27 1.04 -7.42
C GLY A 11 12.94 1.14 -8.15
N LEU A 12 12.93 0.82 -9.45
CA LEU A 12 11.73 0.90 -10.30
C LEU A 12 10.56 0.09 -9.73
N GLY A 13 10.83 -1.10 -9.18
CA GLY A 13 9.81 -1.96 -8.58
C GLY A 13 9.12 -1.30 -7.38
N LEU A 14 9.88 -0.62 -6.52
CA LEU A 14 9.32 0.06 -5.35
C LEU A 14 8.53 1.31 -5.76
N PHE A 15 8.97 2.02 -6.79
CA PHE A 15 8.23 3.16 -7.33
C PHE A 15 6.86 2.76 -7.90
N ILE A 16 6.83 1.68 -8.69
CA ILE A 16 5.58 1.13 -9.27
C ILE A 16 4.66 0.67 -8.13
N ALA A 17 5.17 -0.11 -7.19
CA ALA A 17 4.39 -0.62 -6.06
C ALA A 17 3.78 0.51 -5.24
N LYS A 18 4.59 1.49 -4.82
CA LYS A 18 4.13 2.68 -4.09
C LYS A 18 2.99 3.37 -4.82
N THR A 19 3.17 3.65 -6.11
CA THR A 19 2.18 4.35 -6.92
C THR A 19 0.85 3.59 -7.01
N LEU A 20 0.90 2.27 -7.22
CA LEU A 20 -0.31 1.45 -7.28
C LEU A 20 -1.04 1.39 -5.93
N LEU A 21 -0.29 1.24 -4.84
CA LEU A 21 -0.84 1.20 -3.48
C LEU A 21 -1.49 2.54 -3.12
N GLU A 22 -0.82 3.66 -3.35
CA GLU A 22 -1.37 5.00 -3.09
C GLU A 22 -2.62 5.28 -3.93
N ARG A 23 -2.60 4.91 -5.22
CA ARG A 23 -3.79 5.07 -6.09
C ARG A 23 -4.96 4.21 -5.63
N SER A 24 -4.69 3.06 -5.00
CA SER A 24 -5.72 2.22 -4.37
C SER A 24 -6.23 2.75 -3.03
N GLY A 25 -5.78 3.92 -2.57
CA GLY A 25 -6.19 4.52 -1.30
C GLY A 25 -5.36 4.07 -0.08
N ALA A 26 -4.23 3.41 -0.31
CA ALA A 26 -3.32 3.03 0.77
C ALA A 26 -2.45 4.21 1.23
N THR A 27 -2.06 4.21 2.49
CA THR A 27 -0.93 4.97 3.02
C THR A 27 0.24 4.03 3.31
N LEU A 28 1.46 4.51 3.08
CA LEU A 28 2.68 3.75 3.28
C LEU A 28 3.59 4.47 4.31
N ASP A 29 4.16 3.69 5.22
CA ASP A 29 5.18 4.14 6.17
C ASP A 29 6.43 3.26 6.00
N PHE A 30 7.57 3.90 5.77
CA PHE A 30 8.86 3.25 5.51
C PHE A 30 9.78 3.49 6.69
N ARG A 31 10.34 2.43 7.24
CA ARG A 31 11.32 2.51 8.32
C ARG A 31 12.36 1.42 8.20
N ASN A 32 13.53 1.65 8.79
CA ASN A 32 14.48 0.57 9.03
C ASN A 32 13.99 -0.24 10.23
N SER A 33 14.28 -1.54 10.24
CA SER A 33 14.08 -2.37 11.41
C SER A 33 14.93 -1.86 12.57
N ASN A 34 14.45 -2.07 13.80
CA ASN A 34 15.13 -1.59 15.01
C ASN A 34 16.37 -2.44 15.36
N GLU A 35 16.41 -3.70 14.91
CA GLU A 35 17.56 -4.58 15.14
C GLU A 35 18.54 -4.53 13.96
N PRO A 36 19.86 -4.46 14.25
CA PRO A 36 20.88 -4.52 13.22
C PRO A 36 20.77 -5.80 12.37
N GLY A 37 20.78 -5.64 11.05
CA GLY A 37 20.71 -6.77 10.12
C GLY A 37 19.30 -7.20 9.71
N GLU A 38 18.25 -6.60 10.29
CA GLU A 38 16.86 -6.94 9.96
C GLU A 38 16.27 -6.18 8.76
N GLY A 39 17.07 -5.32 8.10
CA GLY A 39 16.67 -4.64 6.87
C GLY A 39 15.62 -3.55 7.08
N ALA A 40 14.63 -3.50 6.19
CA ALA A 40 13.60 -2.46 6.13
C ALA A 40 12.19 -3.03 6.31
N VAL A 41 11.33 -2.25 6.97
CA VAL A 41 9.91 -2.55 7.18
C VAL A 41 9.07 -1.50 6.46
N VAL A 42 8.08 -1.97 5.70
CA VAL A 42 7.08 -1.11 5.07
C VAL A 42 5.72 -1.45 5.64
N ARG A 43 5.07 -0.49 6.30
CA ARG A 43 3.69 -0.64 6.77
C ARG A 43 2.75 -0.03 5.74
N ILE A 44 1.72 -0.78 5.37
CA ILE A 44 0.73 -0.35 4.37
C ILE A 44 -0.65 -0.41 5.03
N SER A 45 -1.40 0.68 4.95
CA SER A 45 -2.72 0.80 5.59
C SER A 45 -3.76 1.29 4.60
N TRP A 46 -4.92 0.66 4.56
CA TRP A 46 -6.08 1.15 3.82
C TRP A 46 -7.20 1.52 4.80
N PRO A 47 -7.90 2.65 4.58
CA PRO A 47 -9.18 2.88 5.24
C PRO A 47 -10.16 1.78 4.85
N ARG A 48 -10.93 1.26 5.83
CA ARG A 48 -11.87 0.16 5.56
C ARG A 48 -12.92 0.53 4.51
N SER A 49 -13.32 1.79 4.43
CA SER A 49 -14.28 2.31 3.46
C SER A 49 -13.89 2.06 2.01
N VAL A 50 -12.59 1.95 1.69
CA VAL A 50 -12.11 1.67 0.33
C VAL A 50 -12.56 0.28 -0.18
N PHE A 51 -12.88 -0.63 0.75
CA PHE A 51 -13.37 -1.97 0.43
C PHE A 51 -14.88 -2.14 0.63
N LEU A 52 -15.56 -1.15 1.20
CA LEU A 52 -17.01 -1.25 1.42
C LEU A 52 -17.73 -0.72 0.20
N ASN A 53 -18.60 -1.55 -0.39
CA ASN A 53 -19.52 -1.09 -1.42
C ASN A 53 -20.70 -0.37 -0.75
N PRO A 54 -20.89 0.95 -0.94
CA PRO A 54 -22.00 1.68 -0.33
C PRO A 54 -23.37 1.18 -0.76
N GLU A 55 -23.51 0.61 -1.97
CA GLU A 55 -24.78 0.04 -2.43
C GLU A 55 -25.16 -1.25 -1.70
N SER A 56 -24.17 -2.09 -1.33
CA SER A 56 -24.43 -3.32 -0.59
C SER A 56 -24.93 -3.07 0.84
N ALA A 57 -24.58 -1.94 1.45
CA ALA A 57 -25.07 -1.56 2.78
C ALA A 57 -26.54 -1.13 2.78
N SER A 58 -27.01 -0.51 1.69
CA SER A 58 -28.40 -0.05 1.56
C SER A 58 -29.38 -1.21 1.31
N ALA A 59 -28.97 -2.22 0.53
CA ALA A 59 -29.80 -3.39 0.22
C ALA A 59 -30.20 -4.21 1.46
N THR A 60 -29.38 -4.21 2.53
CA THR A 60 -29.72 -4.95 3.77
C THR A 60 -30.79 -4.24 4.61
N MET A 61 -30.94 -2.91 4.48
CA MET A 61 -31.88 -2.14 5.31
C MET A 61 -33.34 -2.27 4.85
N PHE A 62 -33.59 -2.64 3.59
CA PHE A 62 -34.95 -2.76 3.04
C PHE A 62 -35.53 -4.18 3.10
N ASP A 63 -34.74 -5.19 3.48
CA ASP A 63 -35.13 -6.61 3.47
C ASP A 63 -35.60 -7.14 4.84
N THR A 64 -35.84 -6.25 5.81
CA THR A 64 -36.33 -6.59 7.17
C THR A 64 -37.77 -6.13 7.42
N ALA A 65 -38.67 -6.40 6.47
CA ALA A 65 -40.11 -6.12 6.58
C ALA A 65 -40.92 -7.38 6.91
#